data_AF-A0A2Z2KEX7-F1
#
_entry.id   AF-A0A2Z2KEX7-F1
#
_cell.length_a   1.000
_cell.length_b   1.000
_cell.length_c   1.000
_cell.angle_alpha   90.00
_cell.angle_beta   90.00
_cell.angle_gamma   90.00
#
_symmetry.space_group_name_H-M   'P 1'
#
loop_
_entity.id
_entity.type
_entity.pdbx_description
1 polymer ?
#
loop_
_entity_poly.entity_id
_entity_poly.type
_entity_poly.pdbx_seq_one_letter_code
_entity_poly.pdbx_strand_id
1 'polypeptide(L)'
;MNIALSIMYLYPQAESMWDFIVQDNGPEPVLREGAEGKGRVRYEIKPPTEGGEPVEGVHYRYGIDYNLLTEGEDYDLVERGPYIAAWNLDVPQPTEEELQAAWEAYQEEEANKPPQLTEIEQVREQLAQAQTALAEHSDRLQAAQEEATTAQMALTELYEIVLAGQAAGGER
;
A
#
# COMPACT_ATOMS: atom_id res chain seq x y z
N MET A 1 -5.92 -16.41 9.28
CA MET A 1 -7.09 -15.51 9.36
C MET A 1 -6.64 -14.15 9.87
N ASN A 2 -7.24 -13.05 9.43
CA ASN A 2 -6.94 -11.72 9.97
C ASN A 2 -7.97 -11.34 11.04
N ILE A 3 -7.66 -11.60 12.31
CA ILE A 3 -8.57 -11.37 13.45
C ILE A 3 -9.01 -9.91 13.52
N ALA A 4 -8.10 -8.95 13.30
CA ALA A 4 -8.45 -7.54 13.39
C ALA A 4 -9.48 -7.14 12.32
N LEU A 5 -9.30 -7.59 11.08
CA LEU A 5 -10.27 -7.34 10.01
C LEU A 5 -11.61 -8.06 10.28
N SER A 6 -11.58 -9.29 10.80
CA SER A 6 -12.81 -9.99 11.20
C SER A 6 -13.58 -9.24 12.28
N ILE A 7 -12.89 -8.72 13.30
CA ILE A 7 -13.52 -7.92 14.37
C ILE A 7 -14.09 -6.62 13.79
N MET A 8 -13.33 -5.91 12.94
CA MET A 8 -13.82 -4.69 12.30
C MET A 8 -14.97 -4.96 11.32
N TYR A 9 -15.05 -6.14 10.73
CA TYR A 9 -16.20 -6.54 9.90
C TYR A 9 -17.45 -6.78 10.76
N LEU A 10 -17.32 -7.49 11.89
CA LEU A 10 -18.42 -7.73 12.84
C LEU A 10 -18.85 -6.45 13.58
N TYR A 11 -17.89 -5.60 13.91
CA TYR A 11 -18.08 -4.36 14.65
C TYR A 11 -17.42 -3.19 13.89
N PRO A 12 -18.09 -2.62 12.87
CA PRO A 12 -17.51 -1.59 12.00
C PRO A 12 -17.11 -0.28 12.70
N GLN A 13 -17.62 -0.05 13.90
CA GLN A 13 -17.30 1.11 14.72
C GLN A 13 -16.16 0.86 15.71
N ALA A 14 -15.69 -0.38 15.83
CA ALA A 14 -14.63 -0.73 16.77
C ALA A 14 -13.26 -0.27 16.23
N GLU A 15 -12.50 0.42 17.06
CA GLU A 15 -11.17 0.90 16.74
C GLU A 15 -10.08 -0.04 17.30
N SER A 16 -9.23 -0.54 16.40
CA SER A 16 -8.01 -1.25 16.79
C SER A 16 -7.12 -0.33 17.64
N MET A 17 -6.59 -0.88 18.74
CA MET A 17 -5.80 -0.21 19.79
C MET A 17 -6.59 0.48 20.91
N TRP A 18 -7.90 0.73 20.74
CA TRP A 18 -8.74 1.31 21.80
C TRP A 18 -9.75 0.30 22.32
N ASP A 19 -10.54 -0.26 21.41
CA ASP A 19 -11.65 -1.15 21.74
C ASP A 19 -11.20 -2.61 21.84
N PHE A 20 -10.17 -2.96 21.08
CA PHE A 20 -9.53 -4.27 21.17
C PHE A 20 -8.08 -4.18 20.70
N ILE A 21 -7.25 -5.10 21.19
CA ILE A 21 -5.85 -5.24 20.78
C ILE A 21 -5.66 -6.65 20.25
N VAL A 22 -5.21 -6.76 19.00
CA VAL A 22 -4.72 -8.02 18.44
C VAL A 22 -3.20 -8.00 18.50
N GLN A 23 -2.63 -9.04 19.09
CA GLN A 23 -1.20 -9.20 19.24
C GLN A 23 -0.76 -10.49 18.56
N ASP A 24 0.41 -10.46 17.95
CA ASP A 24 1.10 -11.64 17.45
C ASP A 24 2.48 -11.67 18.10
N ASN A 25 2.68 -12.64 18.98
CA ASN A 25 3.95 -12.83 19.68
C ASN A 25 4.93 -13.67 18.86
N GLY A 26 4.52 -14.16 17.69
CA GLY A 26 5.30 -15.10 16.90
C GLY A 26 5.49 -16.44 17.64
N PRO A 27 6.60 -17.15 17.38
CA PRO A 27 6.86 -18.44 18.01
C PRO A 27 7.19 -18.28 19.50
N GLU A 28 6.34 -18.82 20.37
CA GLU A 28 6.56 -18.83 21.82
C GLU A 28 7.14 -20.17 22.28
N PRO A 29 8.12 -20.17 23.21
CA PRO A 29 8.67 -21.38 23.80
C PRO A 29 7.70 -21.98 24.83
N VAL A 30 7.28 -23.23 24.61
CA VAL A 30 6.41 -23.98 25.52
C VAL A 30 7.17 -25.17 26.11
N LEU A 31 7.21 -25.28 27.44
CA LEU A 31 7.87 -26.40 28.13
C LEU A 31 7.26 -27.74 27.68
N ARG A 32 8.11 -28.67 27.22
CA ARG A 32 7.65 -29.98 26.78
C ARG A 32 7.51 -30.94 27.97
N GLU A 33 6.28 -31.41 28.20
CA GLU A 33 6.00 -32.42 29.23
C GLU A 33 6.81 -33.71 28.99
N GLY A 34 7.55 -34.17 30.01
CA GLY A 34 8.39 -35.38 29.94
C GLY A 34 9.81 -35.16 29.40
N ALA A 35 10.26 -33.93 29.17
CA ALA A 35 11.65 -33.61 28.82
C ALA A 35 12.65 -34.09 29.90
N GLU A 36 12.27 -33.94 31.17
CA GLU A 36 13.07 -34.35 32.34
C GLU A 36 13.41 -35.86 32.36
N GLY A 37 12.52 -36.70 31.82
CA GLY A 37 12.64 -38.16 31.84
C GLY A 37 13.49 -38.77 30.72
N LYS A 38 13.90 -37.98 29.72
CA LYS A 38 14.59 -38.51 28.51
C LYS A 38 16.12 -38.47 28.57
N GLY A 39 16.70 -38.13 29.72
CA GLY A 39 18.15 -38.19 29.94
C GLY A 39 18.97 -37.32 28.98
N ARG A 40 18.35 -36.29 28.39
CA ARG A 40 19.03 -35.33 27.52
C ARG A 40 19.85 -34.40 28.42
N VAL A 41 21.17 -34.46 28.22
CA VAL A 41 22.17 -33.86 29.11
C VAL A 41 22.12 -32.33 29.00
N ARG A 42 22.13 -31.67 30.17
CA ARG A 42 22.26 -30.23 30.37
C ARG A 42 23.41 -29.64 29.55
N TYR A 43 23.16 -28.51 28.90
CA TYR A 43 24.22 -27.62 28.42
C TYR A 43 24.06 -26.26 29.10
N GLU A 44 25.16 -25.79 29.70
CA GLU A 44 25.30 -24.47 30.32
C GLU A 44 25.28 -23.37 29.24
N ILE A 45 24.45 -22.34 29.44
CA ILE A 45 24.39 -21.13 28.63
C ILE A 45 25.47 -20.17 29.13
N LYS A 46 26.57 -20.04 28.37
CA LYS A 46 27.55 -18.97 28.62
C LYS A 46 27.14 -17.69 27.89
N PRO A 47 27.18 -16.52 28.55
CA PRO A 47 26.89 -15.24 27.92
C PRO A 47 27.94 -14.92 26.83
N PRO A 48 27.53 -14.24 25.73
CA PRO A 48 28.41 -13.91 24.63
C PRO A 48 29.24 -12.67 24.97
N THR A 49 30.31 -12.85 25.74
CA THR A 49 31.39 -11.87 25.77
C THR A 49 32.42 -12.22 24.70
N GLU A 50 32.52 -11.31 23.73
CA GLU A 50 33.61 -11.13 22.74
C GLU A 50 33.72 -12.15 21.58
N GLY A 51 32.95 -11.91 20.51
CA GLY A 51 33.49 -11.93 19.14
C GLY A 51 33.74 -13.27 18.43
N GLY A 52 32.92 -14.31 18.64
CA GLY A 52 33.01 -15.56 17.86
C GLY A 52 32.27 -15.51 16.51
N GLU A 53 32.86 -16.08 15.46
CA GLU A 53 32.26 -16.18 14.11
C GLU A 53 31.17 -17.29 14.02
N PRO A 54 30.13 -17.10 13.18
CA PRO A 54 29.00 -18.02 13.09
C PRO A 54 29.40 -19.40 12.54
N VAL A 55 28.80 -20.47 13.10
CA VAL A 55 29.07 -21.88 12.76
C VAL A 55 28.04 -22.42 11.77
N GLU A 56 28.51 -23.12 10.74
CA GLU A 56 27.71 -23.81 9.72
C GLU A 56 26.85 -24.92 10.35
N GLY A 57 25.53 -24.88 10.14
CA GLY A 57 24.54 -25.77 10.76
C GLY A 57 23.62 -25.11 11.79
N VAL A 58 23.84 -23.83 12.13
CA VAL A 58 22.99 -23.04 13.02
C VAL A 58 22.01 -22.19 12.22
N HIS A 59 20.71 -22.39 12.44
CA HIS A 59 19.64 -21.53 11.90
C HIS A 59 19.43 -20.32 12.81
N TYR A 60 19.51 -19.10 12.27
CA TYR A 60 19.29 -17.85 13.00
C TYR A 60 18.02 -17.11 12.51
N ARG A 61 17.03 -16.96 13.41
CA ARG A 61 15.91 -15.95 13.50
C ARG A 61 14.70 -16.59 14.19
N TYR A 62 13.82 -15.93 14.96
CA TYR A 62 13.56 -14.53 15.36
C TYR A 62 13.44 -14.46 16.91
N GLY A 63 13.50 -13.26 17.48
CA GLY A 63 13.75 -13.01 18.91
C GLY A 63 12.79 -13.66 19.89
N ILE A 64 13.28 -14.69 20.57
CA ILE A 64 12.72 -15.25 21.80
C ILE A 64 13.23 -14.36 22.95
N ASP A 65 12.36 -13.94 23.87
CA ASP A 65 12.82 -13.29 25.10
C ASP A 65 13.45 -14.36 26.02
N TYR A 66 14.75 -14.55 25.85
CA TYR A 66 15.53 -15.54 26.59
C TYR A 66 15.54 -15.30 28.12
N ASN A 67 15.09 -14.13 28.61
CA ASN A 67 14.96 -13.89 30.04
C ASN A 67 13.81 -14.68 30.69
N LEU A 68 12.87 -15.19 29.88
CA LEU A 68 11.72 -15.99 30.35
C LEU A 68 12.01 -17.50 30.38
N LEU A 69 13.18 -17.92 29.90
CA LEU A 69 13.55 -19.32 29.80
C LEU A 69 14.37 -19.78 31.01
N THR A 70 14.09 -21.00 31.47
CA THR A 70 14.91 -21.66 32.49
C THR A 70 16.01 -22.47 31.80
N GLU A 71 17.25 -22.21 32.20
CA GLU A 71 18.40 -22.93 31.71
C GLU A 71 18.31 -24.44 32.04
N GLY A 72 18.39 -25.28 31.01
CA GLY A 72 18.35 -26.75 31.13
C GLY A 72 16.98 -27.40 30.88
N GLU A 73 15.97 -26.63 30.47
CA GLU A 73 14.65 -27.13 30.06
C GLU A 73 14.49 -27.20 28.53
N ASP A 74 13.78 -28.22 28.04
CA ASP A 74 13.44 -28.36 26.62
C ASP A 74 12.13 -27.62 26.33
N TYR A 75 12.18 -26.64 25.41
CA TYR A 75 11.03 -25.89 24.93
C TYR A 75 10.72 -26.24 23.48
N ASP A 76 9.43 -26.38 23.16
CA ASP A 76 8.93 -26.40 21.80
C ASP A 76 8.57 -24.98 21.38
N LEU A 77 9.05 -24.57 20.20
CA LEU A 77 8.60 -23.33 19.58
C LEU A 77 7.25 -23.60 18.92
N VAL A 78 6.20 -23.03 19.50
CA VAL A 78 4.83 -23.15 18.98
C VAL A 78 4.43 -21.81 18.41
N GLU A 79 4.13 -21.80 17.11
CA GLU A 79 3.53 -20.65 16.45
C GLU A 79 2.03 -20.65 16.76
N ARG A 80 1.61 -19.74 17.65
CA ARG A 80 0.21 -19.62 18.08
C ARG A 80 -0.61 -18.67 17.21
N GLY A 81 0.05 -17.90 16.35
CA GLY A 81 -0.57 -16.90 15.50
C GLY A 81 -1.11 -15.69 16.28
N PRO A 82 -1.75 -14.74 15.59
CA PRO A 82 -2.36 -13.58 16.22
C PRO A 82 -3.49 -13.99 17.16
N TYR A 83 -3.68 -13.26 18.26
CA TYR A 83 -4.77 -13.44 19.22
C TYR A 83 -5.26 -12.10 19.76
N ILE A 84 -6.45 -12.09 20.38
CA ILE A 84 -7.01 -10.90 21.03
C ILE A 84 -6.37 -10.75 22.42
N ALA A 85 -5.45 -9.80 22.56
CA ALA A 85 -4.74 -9.52 23.80
C ALA A 85 -5.54 -8.64 24.78
N ALA A 86 -6.40 -7.76 24.26
CA ALA A 86 -7.31 -6.96 25.07
C ALA A 86 -8.67 -6.81 24.39
N TRP A 87 -9.72 -6.78 25.20
CA TRP A 87 -11.10 -6.60 24.76
C TRP A 87 -11.80 -5.62 25.69
N ASN A 88 -12.11 -4.43 25.18
CA ASN A 88 -12.67 -3.30 25.94
C ASN A 88 -14.10 -2.94 25.50
N LEU A 89 -14.72 -3.74 24.63
CA LEU A 89 -16.10 -3.53 24.18
C LEU A 89 -17.10 -4.12 25.18
N ASP A 90 -18.26 -3.47 25.31
CA ASP A 90 -19.37 -3.93 26.16
C ASP A 90 -20.14 -5.16 25.58
N VAL A 91 -19.65 -5.73 24.48
CA VAL A 91 -20.18 -6.94 23.85
C VAL A 91 -19.30 -8.14 24.18
N PRO A 92 -19.84 -9.38 24.15
CA PRO A 92 -19.01 -10.56 24.33
C PRO A 92 -17.93 -10.65 23.24
N GLN A 93 -16.76 -11.15 23.63
CA GLN A 93 -15.68 -11.44 22.70
C GLN A 93 -16.14 -12.53 21.71
N PRO A 94 -15.95 -12.33 20.39
CA PRO A 94 -16.38 -13.29 19.39
C PRO A 94 -15.60 -14.61 19.51
N THR A 95 -16.25 -15.72 19.16
CA THR A 95 -15.58 -17.03 19.10
C THR A 95 -14.74 -17.18 17.83
N GLU A 96 -13.85 -18.18 17.79
CA GLU A 96 -13.03 -18.46 16.62
C GLU A 96 -13.89 -18.77 15.39
N GLU A 97 -15.01 -19.47 15.56
CA GLU A 97 -15.95 -19.78 14.49
C GLU A 97 -16.62 -18.50 13.94
N GLU A 98 -16.97 -17.55 14.81
CA GLU A 98 -17.55 -16.27 14.41
C GLU A 98 -16.51 -15.42 13.66
N LEU A 99 -15.26 -15.40 14.13
CA LEU A 99 -14.16 -14.71 13.47
C LEU A 99 -13.85 -15.30 12.10
N GLN A 100 -13.89 -16.63 11.97
CA GLN A 100 -13.66 -17.34 10.72
C GLN A 100 -14.79 -17.09 9.73
N ALA A 101 -16.04 -17.17 10.18
CA ALA A 101 -17.20 -16.85 9.34
C ALA A 101 -17.17 -15.39 8.86
N ALA A 102 -16.82 -14.45 9.75
CA ALA A 102 -16.64 -13.04 9.40
C ALA A 102 -15.51 -12.83 8.37
N TRP A 103 -14.40 -13.57 8.50
CA TRP A 103 -13.30 -13.50 7.54
C TRP A 103 -13.71 -14.00 6.15
N GLU A 104 -14.44 -15.11 6.10
CA GLU A 104 -14.95 -15.68 4.85
C GLU A 104 -15.95 -14.73 4.17
N ALA A 105 -16.88 -14.16 4.93
CA ALA A 105 -17.82 -13.16 4.43
C ALA A 105 -17.11 -11.90 3.90
N TYR A 106 -16.12 -11.39 4.64
CA TYR A 106 -15.29 -10.27 4.20
C TYR A 106 -14.56 -10.57 2.88
N GLN A 107 -13.99 -11.77 2.76
CA GLN A 107 -13.30 -12.21 1.53
C GLN A 107 -14.27 -12.30 0.35
N GLU A 108 -15.46 -12.85 0.55
CA GLU A 108 -16.49 -12.95 -0.48
C GLU A 108 -16.97 -11.56 -0.92
N GLU A 109 -17.17 -10.63 0.02
CA GLU A 109 -17.51 -9.25 -0.31
C GLU A 109 -16.39 -8.54 -1.06
N GLU A 110 -15.14 -8.64 -0.60
CA GLU A 110 -13.97 -8.07 -1.30
C GLU A 110 -13.80 -8.66 -2.71
N ALA A 111 -14.00 -9.96 -2.88
CA ALA A 111 -13.92 -10.63 -4.19
C ALA A 111 -15.05 -10.18 -5.14
N ASN A 112 -16.21 -9.83 -4.59
CA ASN A 112 -17.37 -9.35 -5.35
C ASN A 112 -17.38 -7.83 -5.54
N LYS A 113 -16.43 -7.08 -4.96
CA LYS A 113 -16.34 -5.64 -5.23
C LYS A 113 -16.02 -5.44 -6.72
N PRO A 114 -16.78 -4.56 -7.40
CA PRO A 114 -16.43 -4.23 -8.78
C PRO A 114 -14.99 -3.73 -8.81
N PRO A 115 -14.20 -4.08 -9.84
CA PRO A 115 -12.85 -3.56 -9.96
C PRO A 115 -12.95 -2.04 -9.88
N GLN A 116 -12.39 -1.46 -8.82
CA GLN A 116 -12.27 -0.01 -8.76
C GLN A 116 -11.42 0.37 -9.96
N LEU A 117 -11.92 1.32 -10.79
CA LEU A 117 -11.14 1.91 -11.87
C LEU A 117 -9.79 2.28 -11.26
N THR A 118 -8.77 1.52 -11.63
CA THR A 118 -7.48 1.65 -10.97
C THR A 118 -7.00 3.09 -11.20
N GLU A 119 -6.27 3.67 -10.26
CA GLU A 119 -5.70 5.02 -10.44
C GLU A 119 -4.99 5.14 -11.80
N ILE A 120 -4.42 4.04 -12.29
CA ILE A 120 -3.81 3.90 -13.62
C ILE A 120 -4.81 4.14 -14.76
N GLU A 121 -6.01 3.57 -14.71
CA GLU A 121 -7.05 3.77 -15.73
C GLU A 121 -7.57 5.21 -15.72
N GLN A 122 -7.77 5.80 -14.53
CA GLN A 122 -8.14 7.21 -14.41
C GLN A 122 -7.06 8.14 -14.97
N VAL A 123 -5.79 7.86 -14.67
CA VAL A 123 -4.65 8.61 -15.21
C VAL A 123 -4.54 8.44 -16.72
N ARG A 124 -4.82 7.25 -17.27
CA ARG A 124 -4.84 7.02 -18.72
C ARG A 124 -5.94 7.80 -19.42
N GLU A 125 -7.14 7.83 -18.83
CA GLU A 125 -8.27 8.63 -19.33
C GLU A 125 -7.91 10.13 -19.34
N GLN A 126 -7.36 10.63 -18.23
CA GLN A 126 -6.91 12.02 -18.12
C GLN A 126 -5.80 12.37 -19.12
N LEU A 127 -4.84 11.45 -19.34
CA LEU A 127 -3.79 11.63 -20.34
C LEU A 127 -4.37 11.71 -21.75
N ALA A 128 -5.31 10.83 -22.11
CA ALA A 128 -5.96 10.85 -23.41
C ALA A 128 -6.75 12.15 -23.63
N GLN A 129 -7.46 12.62 -22.60
CA GLN A 129 -8.17 13.91 -22.63
C GLN A 129 -7.20 15.08 -22.80
N ALA A 130 -6.09 15.09 -22.06
CA ALA A 130 -5.07 16.14 -22.16
C ALA A 130 -4.40 16.18 -23.55
N GLN A 131 -4.11 15.02 -24.13
CA GLN A 131 -3.55 14.91 -25.48
C GLN A 131 -4.51 15.46 -26.54
N THR A 132 -5.81 15.13 -26.43
CA THR A 132 -6.84 15.63 -27.34
C THR A 132 -6.98 17.15 -27.23
N ALA A 133 -7.06 17.68 -26.01
CA ALA A 133 -7.15 19.12 -25.79
C ALA A 133 -5.92 19.88 -26.33
N LEU A 134 -4.73 19.29 -26.23
CA LEU A 134 -3.50 19.88 -26.77
C LEU A 134 -3.52 19.88 -28.31
N ALA A 135 -4.00 18.81 -28.94
CA ALA A 135 -4.14 18.74 -30.39
C ALA A 135 -5.10 19.82 -30.89
N GLU A 136 -6.29 19.91 -30.30
CA GLU A 136 -7.28 20.95 -30.64
C GLU A 136 -6.77 22.37 -30.44
N HIS A 137 -5.93 22.59 -29.42
CA HIS A 137 -5.31 23.90 -29.19
C HIS A 137 -4.25 24.22 -30.24
N SER A 138 -3.48 23.22 -30.65
CA SER A 138 -2.44 23.35 -31.68
C SER A 138 -3.06 23.67 -33.04
N ASP A 139 -4.14 22.98 -33.40
CA ASP A 139 -4.90 23.24 -34.64
C ASP A 139 -5.47 24.66 -34.65
N ARG A 140 -6.01 25.12 -33.52
CA ARG A 140 -6.51 26.51 -33.38
C ARG A 140 -5.40 27.54 -33.55
N LEU A 141 -4.22 27.31 -32.96
CA LEU A 141 -3.09 28.21 -33.12
C LEU A 141 -2.62 28.28 -34.57
N GLN A 142 -2.57 27.14 -35.26
CA GLN A 142 -2.17 27.10 -36.66
C GLN A 142 -3.16 27.86 -37.55
N ALA A 143 -4.47 27.63 -37.37
CA ALA A 143 -5.49 28.37 -38.12
C ALA A 143 -5.41 29.89 -37.87
N ALA A 144 -5.22 30.31 -36.62
CA ALA A 144 -5.05 31.72 -36.29
C ALA A 144 -3.77 32.32 -36.90
N GLN A 145 -2.69 31.55 -36.99
CA GLN A 145 -1.44 31.98 -37.63
C GLN A 145 -1.59 32.13 -39.14
N GLU A 146 -2.31 31.20 -39.79
CA GLU A 146 -2.63 31.28 -41.22
C GLU A 146 -3.48 32.53 -41.50
N GLU A 147 -4.54 32.76 -40.73
CA GLU A 147 -5.39 33.95 -40.84
C GLU A 147 -4.59 35.25 -40.64
N ALA A 148 -3.70 35.30 -39.64
CA ALA A 148 -2.84 36.45 -39.39
C ALA A 148 -1.88 36.73 -40.56
N THR A 149 -1.32 35.67 -41.16
CA THR A 149 -0.43 35.77 -42.33
C THR A 149 -1.20 36.30 -43.54
N THR A 150 -2.39 35.77 -43.80
CA THR A 150 -3.27 36.24 -44.86
C THR A 150 -3.67 37.70 -44.67
N ALA A 151 -4.03 38.10 -43.45
CA ALA A 151 -4.34 39.49 -43.14
C ALA A 151 -3.14 40.42 -43.36
N GLN A 152 -1.93 39.97 -43.02
CA GLN A 152 -0.70 40.74 -43.24
C GLN A 152 -0.35 40.90 -44.72
N MET A 153 -0.56 39.87 -45.54
CA MET A 153 -0.41 39.98 -46.99
C MET A 153 -1.42 40.98 -47.58
N ALA A 154 -2.70 40.87 -47.20
CA ALA A 154 -3.74 41.78 -47.66
C ALA A 154 -3.46 43.26 -47.26
N LEU A 155 -2.97 43.49 -46.04
CA LEU A 155 -2.54 44.82 -45.60
C LEU A 155 -1.37 45.35 -46.45
N THR A 156 -0.43 44.48 -46.82
CA THR A 156 0.71 44.86 -47.67
C THR A 156 0.26 45.24 -49.07
N GLU A 157 -0.61 44.44 -49.68
CA GLU A 157 -1.22 44.75 -50.99
C GLU A 157 -1.98 46.08 -50.98
N LEU A 158 -2.77 46.33 -49.93
CA LEU A 158 -3.48 47.61 -49.77
C LEU A 158 -2.52 48.80 -49.64
N TYR A 159 -1.41 48.63 -48.91
CA TYR A 159 -0.40 49.68 -48.77
C TYR A 159 0.28 50.01 -50.10
N GLU A 160 0.60 48.99 -50.91
CA GLU A 160 1.16 49.17 -52.25
C GLU A 160 0.19 49.91 -53.19
N ILE A 161 -1.10 49.58 -53.15
CA ILE A 161 -2.13 50.26 -53.95
C ILE A 161 -2.24 51.74 -53.56
N VAL A 162 -2.25 52.05 -52.26
CA VAL A 162 -2.33 53.44 -51.77
C VAL A 162 -1.11 54.26 -52.22
N LEU A 163 0.10 53.68 -52.12
CA LEU A 163 1.32 54.34 -52.59
C LEU A 163 1.30 54.59 -54.10
N ALA A 164 0.85 53.62 -54.90
CA ALA A 164 0.73 53.78 -56.35
C ALA A 164 -0.29 54.87 -56.73
N GLY A 165 -1.41 54.96 -56.01
CA GLY A 165 -2.42 56.00 -56.21
C GLY A 165 -1.94 57.41 -55.86
N GLN A 166 -1.10 57.55 -54.83
CA GLN A 166 -0.50 58.84 -54.45
C GLN A 166 0.54 59.33 -55.47
N ALA A 167 1.33 58.41 -56.05
CA ALA A 167 2.30 58.74 -57.08
C ALA A 167 1.64 59.25 -58.39
N ALA A 168 0.48 58.70 -58.76
CA ALA A 168 -0.25 59.13 -59.97
C ALA A 168 -1.04 60.44 -59.80
N GLY A 169 -1.32 60.87 -58.56
CA GLY A 169 -2.07 62.10 -58.26
C GLY A 169 -1.22 63.38 -58.13
N GLY A 170 0.11 63.26 -58.12
CA GLY A 170 1.04 64.36 -57.87
C GLY A 170 1.53 65.14 -59.11
N GLU A 171 1.14 64.76 -60.33
CA GLU A 171 1.53 65.43 -61.59
C GLU A 171 0.44 66.35 -62.17
N ARG A 172 -0.27 67.14 -61.35
CA ARG A 172 -1.19 68.18 -61.84
C ARG A 172 -0.88 69.55 -61.29
#